data_AF-A0A8T2I440-F1
#
_entry.id   AF-A0A8T2I440-F1
#
_cell.length_a   1.000
_cell.length_b   1.000
_cell.length_c   1.000
_cell.angle_alpha   90.00
_cell.angle_beta   90.00
_cell.angle_gamma   90.00
#
_symmetry.space_group_name_H-M   'P 1'
#
loop_
_entity.id
_entity.type
_entity.pdbx_description
1 polymer ?
#
loop_
_entity_poly.entity_id
_entity_poly.type
_entity_poly.pdbx_seq_one_letter_code
_entity_poly.pdbx_strand_id
1 'polypeptide(L)'
;MSSSGEGREGSFYESAIVQKESIAILKDFESLSGLMGKYPMFDVEGKRIFIEQMESVSERLAVFNTRMNLSDDPLRKKIVDLNQLAGFRQQLAKAMPFERMSTVQKNISMENIMKDPSIMMTLSSNPRALVAIDDVMQNGPFAIENYKDDEDLYKTLKKVLEMDTANSAETSKAPSTARPPCYKEVWTPPEPSMLIKDKRVFREEHRIRGYEVGPDQHASIVTIANLLQEVASNHAVAMWGRSIEGFAADPELAELGLIFVMTRMQVQMDHYPRWGDMVQIETWFQEAGKIGAQRDWVITDRISGRHLGRATSTWVMININTRRLSKMPESMRQRCGWYQMDPPANAIPSNFTRLKIPELDLSASKNTPTAITSNGAEHSTKIGVENTLAGGQQRFVARRGDVDMNGHINNAIYFAWGIETVPEEVYQNCHLYQMEVDFKAECLCGDVIEAHGQAVSTPEELASNGAGPSALTFAHSLQRYAKENNKCTELVRARTVWRAGEPSSS
;
A
#
# COMPACT_ATOMS: atom_id res chain seq x y z
N MET A 1 20.57 65.25 -18.00
CA MET A 1 19.75 64.97 -16.80
C MET A 1 19.66 63.47 -16.65
N SER A 2 20.47 62.95 -15.73
CA SER A 2 20.51 61.55 -15.29
C SER A 2 19.37 61.28 -14.31
N SER A 3 18.62 60.20 -14.50
CA SER A 3 17.84 59.59 -13.41
C SER A 3 17.96 58.07 -13.50
N SER A 4 19.08 57.57 -12.98
CA SER A 4 19.27 56.20 -12.55
C SER A 4 18.43 55.96 -11.29
N GLY A 5 17.31 55.26 -11.43
CA GLY A 5 16.58 54.69 -10.31
C GLY A 5 17.20 53.36 -9.91
N GLU A 6 18.34 53.40 -9.22
CA GLU A 6 18.84 52.23 -8.47
C GLU A 6 17.98 52.09 -7.20
N GLY A 7 17.02 51.17 -7.23
CA GLY A 7 16.44 50.64 -6.01
C GLY A 7 17.53 49.85 -5.29
N ARG A 8 18.05 50.38 -4.17
CA ARG A 8 18.85 49.62 -3.22
C ARG A 8 17.98 48.50 -2.64
N GLU A 9 18.09 47.29 -3.17
CA GLU A 9 17.72 46.09 -2.43
C GLU A 9 18.73 45.95 -1.27
N GLY A 10 18.25 46.09 -0.03
CA GLY A 10 19.06 45.86 1.16
C GLY A 10 19.53 44.41 1.24
N SER A 11 20.69 44.17 1.86
CA SER A 11 21.24 42.81 2.00
C SER A 11 20.24 41.91 2.72
N PHE A 12 20.17 40.62 2.35
CA PHE A 12 19.27 39.65 2.98
C PHE A 12 19.43 39.64 4.51
N TYR A 13 20.66 39.80 4.98
CA TYR A 13 20.98 39.90 6.41
C TYR A 13 20.65 41.25 7.05
N GLU A 14 20.46 42.32 6.28
CA GLU A 14 19.99 43.62 6.79
C GLU A 14 18.48 43.62 7.09
N SER A 15 17.75 42.58 6.68
CA SER A 15 16.36 42.39 7.06
C SER A 15 16.23 42.21 8.58
N ALA A 16 15.48 43.11 9.22
CA ALA A 16 15.18 43.04 10.65
C ALA A 16 14.49 41.72 11.05
N ILE A 17 13.81 41.05 10.12
CA ILE A 17 13.17 39.75 10.34
C ILE A 17 14.23 38.64 10.40
N VAL A 18 15.17 38.64 9.45
CA VAL A 18 16.26 37.65 9.37
C VAL A 18 17.19 37.79 10.57
N GLN A 19 17.48 39.02 11.01
CA GLN A 19 18.28 39.26 12.21
C GLN A 19 17.60 38.74 13.47
N LYS A 20 16.30 39.01 13.65
CA LYS A 20 15.51 38.48 14.78
C LYS A 20 15.49 36.96 14.79
N GLU A 21 15.32 36.33 13.64
CA GLU A 21 15.36 34.87 13.50
C GLU A 21 16.72 34.30 13.92
N SER A 22 17.82 34.91 13.47
CA SER A 22 19.18 34.46 13.82
C SER A 22 19.48 34.56 15.32
N ILE A 23 19.03 35.66 15.95
CA ILE A 23 19.20 35.89 17.40
C ILE A 23 18.36 34.89 18.19
N ALA A 24 17.14 34.57 17.75
CA ALA A 24 16.29 33.60 18.42
C ALA A 24 16.90 32.19 18.39
N ILE A 25 17.38 31.73 17.23
CA ILE A 25 18.01 30.41 17.09
C ILE A 25 19.26 30.30 17.98
N LEU A 26 20.11 31.35 18.00
CA LEU A 26 21.31 31.38 18.84
C LEU A 26 20.98 31.36 20.33
N LYS A 27 19.99 32.14 20.77
CA LYS A 27 19.57 32.19 22.16
C LYS A 27 19.00 30.87 22.66
N ASP A 28 18.19 30.21 21.83
CA ASP A 28 17.65 28.88 22.13
C ASP A 28 18.78 27.85 22.26
N PHE A 29 19.74 27.88 21.33
CA PHE A 29 20.91 27.02 21.35
C PHE A 29 21.79 27.22 22.60
N GLU A 30 22.11 28.46 22.96
CA GLU A 30 22.90 28.78 24.16
C GLU A 30 22.20 28.31 25.43
N SER A 31 20.88 28.51 25.51
CA SER A 31 20.06 28.09 26.65
C SER A 31 20.09 26.58 26.84
N LEU A 32 19.93 25.81 25.75
CA LEU A 32 19.98 24.36 25.81
C LEU A 32 21.41 23.82 26.02
N SER A 33 22.41 24.47 25.44
CA SER A 33 23.82 24.10 25.63
C SER A 33 24.26 24.29 27.08
N GLY A 34 23.78 25.34 27.77
CA GLY A 34 24.00 25.53 29.21
C GLY A 34 23.39 24.45 30.10
N LEU A 35 22.39 23.71 29.59
CA LEU A 35 21.74 22.60 30.28
C LEU A 35 22.41 21.25 30.01
N MET A 36 23.29 21.15 29.01
CA MET A 36 23.96 19.90 28.62
C MET A 36 24.76 19.26 29.77
N GLY A 37 25.43 20.05 30.60
CA GLY A 37 26.15 19.53 31.78
C GLY A 37 25.25 18.90 32.85
N LYS A 38 23.94 19.20 32.82
CA LYS A 38 22.93 18.65 33.74
C LYS A 38 22.10 17.54 33.11
N TYR A 39 22.24 17.30 31.80
CA TYR A 39 21.49 16.27 31.06
C TYR A 39 21.52 14.87 31.72
N PRO A 40 22.64 14.37 32.29
CA PRO A 40 22.64 13.08 32.98
C PRO A 40 21.64 12.99 34.14
N MET A 41 21.36 14.13 34.79
CA MET A 41 20.46 14.24 35.94
C MET A 41 18.98 14.43 35.56
N PHE A 42 18.65 14.50 34.27
CA PHE A 42 17.26 14.54 33.83
C PHE A 42 16.61 13.16 33.99
N ASP A 43 15.33 13.16 34.34
CA ASP A 43 14.48 11.97 34.26
C ASP A 43 14.24 11.58 32.79
N VAL A 44 13.59 10.44 32.56
CA VAL A 44 13.40 9.89 31.21
C VAL A 44 12.65 10.87 30.30
N GLU A 45 11.62 11.53 30.85
CA GLU A 45 10.81 12.50 30.10
C GLU A 45 11.56 13.81 29.85
N GLY A 46 12.32 14.32 30.82
CA GLY A 46 13.19 15.48 30.65
C GLY A 46 14.30 15.25 29.62
N LYS A 47 14.83 14.02 29.51
CA LYS A 47 15.79 13.64 28.47
C LYS A 47 15.14 13.67 27.08
N ARG A 48 13.94 13.11 26.94
CA ARG A 48 13.17 13.12 25.68
C ARG A 48 12.91 14.55 25.20
N ILE A 49 12.35 15.40 26.08
CA ILE A 49 12.04 16.80 25.76
C ILE A 49 13.31 17.58 25.39
N PHE A 50 14.41 17.37 26.12
CA PHE A 50 15.69 18.03 25.81
C PHE A 50 16.20 17.68 24.40
N ILE A 51 16.12 16.40 24.01
CA ILE A 51 16.51 15.95 22.66
C ILE A 51 15.63 16.60 21.60
N GLU A 52 14.30 16.55 21.77
CA GLU A 52 13.35 17.12 20.80
C GLU A 52 13.58 18.64 20.58
N GLN A 53 13.85 19.38 21.66
CA GLN A 53 14.15 20.81 21.57
C GLN A 53 15.49 21.07 20.86
N MET A 54 16.51 20.24 21.10
CA MET A 54 17.81 20.34 20.43
C MET A 54 17.72 20.03 18.93
N GLU A 55 16.95 19.01 18.55
CA GLU A 55 16.69 18.67 17.15
C GLU A 55 15.94 19.79 16.41
N SER A 56 14.91 20.36 17.05
CA SER A 56 14.16 21.50 16.51
C SER A 56 15.05 22.73 16.25
N VAL A 57 15.96 23.06 17.16
CA VAL A 57 16.95 24.14 16.97
C VAL A 57 17.89 23.83 15.81
N SER A 58 18.36 22.57 15.70
CA SER A 58 19.24 22.13 14.61
C SER A 58 18.57 22.22 13.25
N GLU A 59 17.28 21.89 13.15
CA GLU A 59 16.52 21.96 11.89
C GLU A 59 16.27 23.40 11.47
N ARG A 60 15.83 24.26 12.41
CA ARG A 60 15.66 25.71 12.15
C ARG A 60 16.95 26.36 11.66
N LEU A 61 18.09 25.99 12.26
CA LEU A 61 19.40 26.45 11.83
C LEU A 61 19.77 25.96 10.42
N ALA A 62 19.48 24.70 10.08
CA ALA A 62 19.76 24.14 8.75
C ALA A 62 18.95 24.86 7.65
N VAL A 63 17.68 25.16 7.92
CA VAL A 63 16.81 25.92 7.01
C VAL A 63 17.28 27.37 6.89
N PHE A 64 17.71 28.00 7.99
CA PHE A 64 18.30 29.33 7.98
C PHE A 64 19.59 29.39 7.13
N ASN A 65 20.51 28.43 7.33
CA ASN A 65 21.76 28.34 6.57
C ASN A 65 21.53 28.09 5.08
N THR A 66 20.55 27.25 4.72
CA THR A 66 20.16 27.02 3.31
C THR A 66 19.65 28.31 2.67
N ARG A 67 18.78 29.07 3.36
CA ARG A 67 18.29 30.37 2.87
C ARG A 67 19.41 31.41 2.74
N MET A 68 20.31 31.49 3.72
CA MET A 68 21.51 32.34 3.64
C MET A 68 22.38 31.97 2.44
N ASN A 69 22.61 30.68 2.19
CA ASN A 69 23.42 30.20 1.07
C ASN A 69 22.84 30.53 -0.31
N LEU A 70 21.51 30.64 -0.40
CA LEU A 70 20.79 30.99 -1.63
C LEU A 70 20.67 32.50 -1.86
N SER A 71 21.03 33.34 -0.88
CA SER A 71 20.79 34.79 -0.92
C SER A 71 21.88 35.63 -1.57
N ASP A 72 22.98 35.03 -2.06
CA ASP A 72 24.15 35.71 -2.66
C ASP A 72 24.69 36.94 -1.88
N ASP A 73 24.48 36.97 -0.55
CA ASP A 73 24.82 38.11 0.30
C ASP A 73 26.35 38.22 0.51
N PRO A 74 26.99 39.39 0.28
CA PRO A 74 28.42 39.58 0.49
C PRO A 74 28.88 39.41 1.96
N LEU A 75 27.97 39.47 2.94
CA LEU A 75 28.24 39.14 4.35
C LEU A 75 28.34 37.64 4.63
N ARG A 76 28.22 36.78 3.61
CA ARG A 76 28.34 35.31 3.66
C ARG A 76 29.57 34.79 4.40
N LYS A 77 30.66 35.55 4.48
CA LYS A 77 31.88 35.19 5.22
C LYS A 77 31.92 35.65 6.68
N LYS A 78 31.13 36.66 7.08
CA LYS A 78 31.16 37.24 8.43
C LYS A 78 30.35 36.43 9.45
N ILE A 79 29.38 35.63 8.99
CA ILE A 79 28.53 34.77 9.81
C ILE A 79 29.03 33.30 9.76
N VAL A 80 30.26 33.08 9.30
CA VAL A 80 30.93 31.78 9.24
C VAL A 80 31.41 31.30 10.61
N ASP A 81 31.37 32.15 11.65
CA ASP A 81 31.60 31.73 13.04
C ASP A 81 30.50 30.81 13.60
N LEU A 82 29.37 30.64 12.90
CA LEU A 82 28.40 29.57 13.17
C LEU A 82 28.93 28.17 12.82
N ASN A 83 30.10 28.04 12.19
CA ASN A 83 30.78 26.74 12.01
C ASN A 83 31.19 26.07 13.33
N GLN A 84 31.08 26.75 14.48
CA GLN A 84 31.16 26.09 15.79
C GLN A 84 30.08 25.01 15.97
N LEU A 85 28.95 25.08 15.24
CA LEU A 85 27.85 24.09 15.31
C LEU A 85 28.12 22.80 14.52
N ALA A 86 28.96 22.84 13.48
CA ALA A 86 29.38 21.63 12.78
C ALA A 86 30.25 20.73 13.68
N GLY A 87 31.10 21.34 14.51
CA GLY A 87 31.83 20.63 15.57
C GLY A 87 30.91 20.13 16.70
N PHE A 88 29.81 20.84 16.96
CA PHE A 88 28.86 20.50 18.02
C PHE A 88 28.02 19.26 17.70
N ARG A 89 27.60 19.04 16.45
CA ARG A 89 26.93 17.79 16.03
C ARG A 89 27.83 16.57 16.25
N GLN A 90 29.13 16.74 16.01
CA GLN A 90 30.16 15.73 16.29
C GLN A 90 30.43 15.55 17.79
N GLN A 91 30.31 16.61 18.61
CA GLN A 91 30.41 16.53 20.07
C GLN A 91 29.17 15.90 20.70
N LEU A 92 27.96 16.19 20.21
CA LEU A 92 26.70 15.54 20.60
C LEU A 92 26.73 14.04 20.30
N ALA A 93 27.17 13.65 19.10
CA ALA A 93 27.34 12.24 18.74
C ALA A 93 28.39 11.50 19.61
N LYS A 94 29.38 12.22 20.14
CA LYS A 94 30.37 11.68 21.09
C LYS A 94 29.88 11.66 22.54
N ALA A 95 29.02 12.61 22.92
CA ALA A 95 28.47 12.76 24.27
C ALA A 95 27.18 11.93 24.50
N MET A 96 26.53 11.46 23.42
CA MET A 96 25.31 10.66 23.47
C MET A 96 25.52 9.26 22.87
N PRO A 97 25.96 8.27 23.68
CA PRO A 97 25.89 6.85 23.31
C PRO A 97 24.45 6.30 23.21
N PHE A 98 23.45 7.07 23.65
CA PHE A 98 22.04 6.65 23.78
C PHE A 98 21.36 6.33 22.43
N GLU A 99 21.84 6.83 21.30
CA GLU A 99 21.33 6.42 19.98
C GLU A 99 21.67 4.96 19.61
N ARG A 100 22.61 4.32 20.31
CA ARG A 100 22.78 2.87 20.23
C ARG A 100 21.84 2.09 21.16
N MET A 101 21.18 2.75 22.11
CA MET A 101 20.29 2.11 23.09
C MET A 101 18.84 1.94 22.62
N SER A 102 18.38 2.68 21.61
CA SER A 102 17.08 2.41 20.97
C SER A 102 17.08 1.11 20.16
N THR A 103 18.25 0.66 19.71
CA THR A 103 18.42 -0.62 18.99
C THR A 103 18.38 -1.84 19.92
N VAL A 104 18.68 -1.68 21.21
CA VAL A 104 18.68 -2.77 22.21
C VAL A 104 17.29 -3.00 22.82
N GLN A 105 16.30 -2.17 22.49
CA GLN A 105 14.98 -2.17 23.13
C GLN A 105 14.05 -3.32 22.69
N LYS A 106 14.60 -4.43 22.19
CA LYS A 106 13.77 -5.56 21.74
C LYS A 106 13.72 -6.79 22.65
N ASN A 107 14.62 -7.02 23.61
CA ASN A 107 14.52 -8.28 24.38
C ASN A 107 14.83 -8.27 25.89
N ILE A 108 15.28 -7.19 26.55
CA ILE A 108 15.35 -7.16 28.04
C ILE A 108 14.89 -5.81 28.57
N SER A 109 14.13 -5.81 29.67
CA SER A 109 13.92 -4.61 30.48
C SER A 109 15.27 -4.14 31.05
N MET A 110 15.86 -3.12 30.42
CA MET A 110 17.09 -2.44 30.85
C MET A 110 17.07 -2.03 32.33
N GLU A 111 15.88 -1.93 32.93
CA GLU A 111 15.66 -1.66 34.34
C GLU A 111 16.25 -2.73 35.27
N ASN A 112 16.27 -4.01 34.86
CA ASN A 112 16.83 -5.10 35.67
C ASN A 112 18.37 -5.16 35.55
N ILE A 113 18.90 -4.90 34.35
CA ILE A 113 20.34 -4.84 34.08
C ILE A 113 20.99 -3.68 34.86
N MET A 114 20.30 -2.53 34.93
CA MET A 114 20.77 -1.33 35.64
C MET A 114 20.67 -1.42 37.16
N LYS A 115 19.89 -2.36 37.71
CA LYS A 115 19.79 -2.60 39.16
C LYS A 115 20.93 -3.46 39.70
N ASP A 116 21.69 -4.14 38.83
CA ASP A 116 22.81 -4.97 39.26
C ASP A 116 24.12 -4.17 39.34
N PRO A 117 24.70 -3.99 40.56
CA PRO A 117 25.89 -3.13 40.74
C PRO A 117 27.13 -3.64 40.00
N SER A 118 27.25 -4.96 39.80
CA SER A 118 28.41 -5.55 39.12
C SER A 118 28.40 -5.27 37.62
N ILE A 119 27.20 -5.27 37.01
CA ILE A 119 27.04 -4.95 35.59
C ILE A 119 27.27 -3.46 35.35
N MET A 120 26.74 -2.60 36.24
CA MET A 120 26.98 -1.16 36.17
C MET A 120 28.45 -0.78 36.34
N MET A 121 29.19 -1.51 37.17
CA MET A 121 30.63 -1.32 37.33
C MET A 121 31.36 -1.62 36.02
N THR A 122 31.10 -2.76 35.37
CA THR A 122 31.70 -3.12 34.08
C THR A 122 31.32 -2.15 32.96
N LEU A 123 30.07 -1.67 32.93
CA LEU A 123 29.62 -0.66 31.97
C LEU A 123 30.34 0.68 32.13
N SER A 124 30.71 1.03 33.37
CA SER A 124 31.44 2.27 33.66
C SER A 124 32.95 2.15 33.40
N SER A 125 33.53 0.95 33.52
CA SER A 125 34.97 0.72 33.41
C SER A 125 35.40 0.22 32.03
N ASN A 126 34.51 -0.42 31.26
CA ASN A 126 34.80 -1.00 29.96
C ASN A 126 33.90 -0.41 28.85
N PRO A 127 34.43 0.45 27.97
CA PRO A 127 33.64 1.10 26.92
C PRO A 127 33.13 0.12 25.84
N ARG A 128 33.64 -1.12 25.80
CA ARG A 128 33.15 -2.18 24.89
C ARG A 128 31.96 -2.96 25.46
N ALA A 129 31.65 -2.81 26.75
CA ALA A 129 30.66 -3.63 27.43
C ALA A 129 29.25 -3.52 26.85
N LEU A 130 28.81 -2.30 26.50
CA LEU A 130 27.50 -2.08 25.88
C LEU A 130 27.35 -2.79 24.54
N VAL A 131 28.40 -2.74 23.70
CA VAL A 131 28.40 -3.36 22.37
C VAL A 131 28.40 -4.89 22.49
N ALA A 132 29.18 -5.42 23.43
CA ALA A 132 29.23 -6.86 23.68
C ALA A 132 27.90 -7.40 24.24
N ILE A 133 27.22 -6.63 25.12
CA ILE A 133 25.89 -6.99 25.62
C ILE A 133 24.89 -7.04 24.47
N ASP A 134 24.87 -6.02 23.61
CA ASP A 134 23.97 -5.99 22.45
C ASP A 134 24.22 -7.18 21.49
N ASP A 135 25.48 -7.47 21.18
CA ASP A 135 25.87 -8.60 20.34
C ASP A 135 25.40 -9.95 20.92
N VAL A 136 25.59 -10.17 22.22
CA VAL A 136 25.15 -11.40 22.90
C VAL A 136 23.62 -11.50 23.00
N MET A 137 22.92 -10.38 23.15
CA MET A 137 21.45 -10.35 23.17
C MET A 137 20.82 -10.62 21.80
N GLN A 138 21.47 -10.21 20.72
CA GLN A 138 20.98 -10.44 19.36
C GLN A 138 21.32 -11.85 18.84
N ASN A 139 22.53 -12.33 19.14
CA ASN A 139 23.07 -13.57 18.59
C ASN A 139 23.00 -14.77 19.57
N GLY A 140 22.49 -14.54 20.78
CA GLY A 140 22.25 -15.57 21.79
C GLY A 140 23.52 -16.06 22.50
N PRO A 141 23.41 -17.13 23.31
CA PRO A 141 24.47 -17.56 24.23
C PRO A 141 25.76 -18.02 23.56
N PHE A 142 25.74 -18.33 22.26
CA PHE A 142 26.96 -18.72 21.52
C PHE A 142 27.88 -17.54 21.20
N ALA A 143 27.34 -16.31 21.14
CA ALA A 143 28.12 -15.11 20.84
C ALA A 143 29.02 -14.67 22.00
N ILE A 144 28.80 -15.20 23.22
CA ILE A 144 29.62 -14.87 24.38
C ILE A 144 31.08 -15.33 24.22
N GLU A 145 31.32 -16.40 23.46
CA GLU A 145 32.65 -16.96 23.21
C GLU A 145 33.59 -15.99 22.50
N ASN A 146 33.05 -14.99 21.77
CA ASN A 146 33.82 -13.93 21.12
C ASN A 146 34.50 -12.98 22.13
N TYR A 147 34.09 -13.03 23.40
CA TYR A 147 34.54 -12.13 24.46
C TYR A 147 35.28 -12.86 25.59
N LYS A 148 35.63 -14.14 25.40
CA LYS A 148 36.29 -14.98 26.43
C LYS A 148 37.65 -14.47 26.89
N ASP A 149 38.30 -13.65 26.08
CA ASP A 149 39.63 -13.10 26.35
C ASP A 149 39.59 -11.94 27.37
N ASP A 150 38.39 -11.39 27.67
CA ASP A 150 38.16 -10.35 28.68
C ASP A 150 37.29 -10.95 29.80
N GLU A 151 37.96 -11.39 30.87
CA GLU A 151 37.33 -12.20 31.93
C GLU A 151 36.20 -11.47 32.68
N ASP A 152 36.36 -10.15 32.89
CA ASP A 152 35.38 -9.30 33.57
C ASP A 152 34.16 -9.03 32.68
N LEU A 153 34.40 -8.82 31.38
CA LEU A 153 33.33 -8.66 30.41
C LEU A 153 32.56 -9.97 30.20
N TYR A 154 33.26 -11.10 30.08
CA TYR A 154 32.65 -12.42 29.90
C TYR A 154 31.76 -12.81 31.09
N LYS A 155 32.21 -12.57 32.33
CA LYS A 155 31.38 -12.77 33.54
C LYS A 155 30.11 -11.91 33.52
N THR A 156 30.24 -10.67 33.08
CA THR A 156 29.11 -9.72 32.97
C THR A 156 28.09 -10.21 31.94
N LEU A 157 28.54 -10.62 30.74
CA LEU A 157 27.67 -11.12 29.67
C LEU A 157 26.92 -12.39 30.06
N LYS A 158 27.59 -13.30 30.76
CA LYS A 158 26.97 -14.54 31.25
C LYS A 158 25.84 -14.24 32.24
N LYS A 159 26.07 -13.29 33.14
CA LYS A 159 25.07 -12.85 34.13
C LYS A 159 23.85 -12.20 33.45
N VAL A 160 24.07 -11.41 32.39
CA VAL A 160 22.97 -10.82 31.60
C VAL A 160 22.10 -11.92 30.94
N LEU A 161 22.70 -12.97 30.37
CA LEU A 161 21.97 -14.12 29.80
C LEU A 161 21.19 -14.93 30.85
N GLU A 162 21.75 -15.11 32.04
CA GLU A 162 21.07 -15.79 33.15
C GLU A 162 19.85 -14.99 33.65
N MET A 163 19.92 -13.65 33.65
CA MET A 163 18.80 -12.78 34.00
C MET A 163 17.68 -12.79 32.94
N ASP A 164 18.03 -12.96 31.66
CA ASP A 164 17.06 -13.08 30.56
C ASP A 164 16.25 -14.39 30.63
N THR A 165 16.95 -15.49 30.90
CA THR A 165 16.34 -16.82 31.04
C THR A 165 15.46 -16.93 32.30
N ALA A 166 15.80 -16.24 33.40
CA ALA A 166 14.98 -16.19 34.61
C ALA A 166 13.67 -15.41 34.44
N ASN A 167 13.69 -14.28 33.73
CA ASN A 167 12.48 -13.48 33.44
C ASN A 167 11.48 -14.23 32.56
N SER A 168 11.95 -15.13 31.70
CA SER A 168 11.12 -15.98 30.84
C SER A 168 10.35 -17.06 31.62
N ALA A 169 10.82 -17.45 32.81
CA ALA A 169 10.24 -18.51 33.63
C ALA A 169 9.20 -18.00 34.67
N GLU A 170 9.37 -16.78 35.18
CA GLU A 170 8.50 -16.20 36.23
C GLU A 170 7.15 -15.66 35.71
N THR A 171 6.99 -15.43 34.41
CA THR A 171 5.73 -14.97 33.80
C THR A 171 4.59 -16.01 33.79
N SER A 172 4.77 -17.19 34.37
CA SER A 172 3.78 -18.29 34.33
C SER A 172 2.87 -18.41 35.57
N LYS A 173 3.04 -17.60 36.63
CA LYS A 173 2.27 -17.75 37.89
C LYS A 173 1.92 -16.42 38.57
N ALA A 174 0.91 -15.69 38.08
CA ALA A 174 0.19 -14.68 38.88
C ALA A 174 -1.28 -14.52 38.42
N PRO A 175 -2.25 -14.28 39.32
CA PRO A 175 -3.66 -14.18 38.95
C PRO A 175 -3.96 -12.83 38.25
N SER A 176 -4.71 -12.93 37.15
CA SER A 176 -5.01 -11.86 36.21
C SER A 176 -5.93 -10.77 36.78
N THR A 177 -5.38 -9.57 36.98
CA THR A 177 -6.11 -8.29 36.90
C THR A 177 -5.54 -7.35 35.83
N ALA A 178 -4.57 -7.82 35.05
CA ALA A 178 -4.00 -7.05 33.93
C ALA A 178 -4.90 -7.19 32.70
N ARG A 179 -5.18 -6.07 32.02
CA ARG A 179 -5.77 -6.09 30.68
C ARG A 179 -4.96 -7.09 29.82
N PRO A 180 -5.62 -7.91 28.98
CA PRO A 180 -4.91 -8.86 28.14
C PRO A 180 -3.83 -8.11 27.33
N PRO A 181 -2.67 -8.74 27.08
CA PRO A 181 -1.60 -8.09 26.35
C PRO A 181 -2.18 -7.58 25.03
N CYS A 182 -2.05 -6.27 24.80
CA CYS A 182 -2.34 -5.70 23.50
C CYS A 182 -1.57 -6.50 22.46
N TYR A 183 -2.29 -6.94 21.44
CA TYR A 183 -1.85 -7.77 20.33
C TYR A 183 -0.45 -7.38 19.85
N LYS A 184 0.39 -8.37 19.51
CA LYS A 184 1.82 -8.21 19.16
C LYS A 184 2.12 -7.24 17.99
N GLU A 185 1.10 -6.69 17.34
CA GLU A 185 1.22 -5.76 16.22
C GLU A 185 0.64 -4.41 16.65
N VAL A 186 1.54 -3.50 17.00
CA VAL A 186 1.18 -2.09 17.17
C VAL A 186 0.77 -1.57 15.80
N TRP A 187 -0.45 -1.04 15.69
CA TRP A 187 -0.92 -0.41 14.46
C TRP A 187 0.07 0.66 14.01
N THR A 188 0.62 0.49 12.81
CA THR A 188 1.39 1.53 12.13
C THR A 188 0.48 2.30 11.18
N PRO A 189 0.44 3.64 11.26
CA PRO A 189 -0.32 4.45 10.31
C PRO A 189 0.24 4.25 8.88
N PRO A 190 -0.62 4.32 7.84
CA PRO A 190 -0.17 4.26 6.46
C PRO A 190 0.80 5.40 6.15
N GLU A 191 1.82 5.10 5.34
CA GLU A 191 2.70 6.12 4.78
C GLU A 191 1.95 7.01 3.77
N PRO A 192 2.39 8.27 3.57
CA PRO A 192 1.83 9.12 2.53
C PRO A 192 1.99 8.49 1.13
N SER A 193 0.94 8.54 0.32
CA SER A 193 1.01 8.13 -1.08
C SER A 193 2.07 8.94 -1.82
N MET A 194 2.83 8.30 -2.70
CA MET A 194 3.94 8.97 -3.38
C MET A 194 4.25 8.41 -4.77
N LEU A 195 4.81 9.29 -5.59
CA LEU A 195 5.43 8.94 -6.86
C LEU A 195 6.87 8.47 -6.62
N ILE A 196 7.18 7.25 -7.06
CA ILE A 196 8.49 6.59 -6.94
C ILE A 196 9.05 6.26 -8.33
N LYS A 197 10.29 5.72 -8.38
CA LYS A 197 10.99 5.33 -9.63
C LYS A 197 10.95 6.45 -10.67
N ASP A 198 11.55 7.59 -10.33
CA ASP A 198 11.55 8.80 -11.16
C ASP A 198 10.15 9.26 -11.59
N LYS A 199 9.19 9.12 -10.68
CA LYS A 199 7.77 9.47 -10.85
C LYS A 199 6.99 8.58 -11.83
N ARG A 200 7.51 7.42 -12.21
CA ARG A 200 6.84 6.51 -13.16
C ARG A 200 5.91 5.49 -12.51
N VAL A 201 6.02 5.34 -11.19
CA VAL A 201 5.17 4.43 -10.39
C VAL A 201 4.56 5.22 -9.25
N PHE A 202 3.27 5.00 -8.99
CA PHE A 202 2.59 5.54 -7.83
C PHE A 202 2.36 4.44 -6.81
N ARG A 203 2.65 4.74 -5.54
CA ARG A 203 2.51 3.81 -4.42
C ARG A 203 1.53 4.40 -3.40
N GLU A 204 0.60 3.56 -2.95
CA GLU A 204 -0.36 3.89 -1.90
C GLU A 204 -0.59 2.69 -0.98
N GLU A 205 -0.94 2.98 0.28
CA GLU A 205 -1.20 1.97 1.29
C GLU A 205 -2.65 2.02 1.76
N HIS A 206 -3.25 0.84 1.90
CA HIS A 206 -4.62 0.70 2.36
C HIS A 206 -4.69 -0.33 3.48
N ARG A 207 -5.36 0.06 4.57
CA ARG A 207 -5.79 -0.88 5.58
C ARG A 207 -7.07 -1.55 5.12
N ILE A 208 -7.12 -2.89 5.13
CA ILE A 208 -8.35 -3.62 4.86
C ILE A 208 -9.34 -3.42 6.01
N ARG A 209 -10.50 -2.84 5.70
CA ARG A 209 -11.54 -2.45 6.64
C ARG A 209 -12.49 -3.62 6.91
N GLY A 210 -13.23 -3.55 8.02
CA GLY A 210 -14.10 -4.67 8.45
C GLY A 210 -15.24 -4.99 7.48
N TYR A 211 -15.76 -4.00 6.75
CA TYR A 211 -16.83 -4.21 5.76
C TYR A 211 -16.31 -4.66 4.39
N GLU A 212 -14.99 -4.72 4.22
CA GLU A 212 -14.33 -5.06 2.97
C GLU A 212 -13.99 -6.55 2.86
N VAL A 213 -14.24 -7.31 3.94
CA VAL A 213 -13.98 -8.74 4.03
C VAL A 213 -15.26 -9.56 4.11
N GLY A 214 -15.19 -10.80 3.63
CA GLY A 214 -16.26 -11.79 3.77
C GLY A 214 -16.26 -12.49 5.13
N PRO A 215 -17.20 -13.44 5.35
CA PRO A 215 -17.24 -14.28 6.55
C PRO A 215 -15.98 -15.12 6.78
N ASP A 216 -15.22 -15.38 5.71
CA ASP A 216 -13.92 -16.04 5.71
C ASP A 216 -12.76 -15.14 6.16
N GLN A 217 -13.07 -13.88 6.51
CA GLN A 217 -12.14 -12.82 6.94
C GLN A 217 -11.18 -12.33 5.84
N HIS A 218 -11.36 -12.75 4.59
CA HIS A 218 -10.54 -12.27 3.48
C HIS A 218 -11.25 -11.17 2.70
N ALA A 219 -10.47 -10.24 2.15
CA ALA A 219 -10.99 -9.22 1.26
C ALA A 219 -11.63 -9.85 0.01
N SER A 220 -12.79 -9.35 -0.40
CA SER A 220 -13.40 -9.80 -1.64
C SER A 220 -12.64 -9.30 -2.88
N ILE A 221 -12.76 -9.97 -4.02
CA ILE A 221 -12.22 -9.43 -5.29
C ILE A 221 -12.85 -8.08 -5.68
N VAL A 222 -14.08 -7.81 -5.23
CA VAL A 222 -14.76 -6.51 -5.42
C VAL A 222 -14.03 -5.42 -4.62
N THR A 223 -13.62 -5.72 -3.40
CA THR A 223 -12.75 -4.86 -2.59
C THR A 223 -11.45 -4.58 -3.33
N ILE A 224 -10.77 -5.63 -3.80
CA ILE A 224 -9.51 -5.46 -4.54
C ILE A 224 -9.73 -4.58 -5.78
N ALA A 225 -10.76 -4.84 -6.58
CA ALA A 225 -11.07 -4.03 -7.76
C ALA A 225 -11.37 -2.56 -7.41
N ASN A 226 -12.04 -2.28 -6.30
CA ASN A 226 -12.26 -0.91 -5.81
C ASN A 226 -10.94 -0.24 -5.40
N LEU A 227 -10.07 -0.92 -4.66
CA LEU A 227 -8.76 -0.39 -4.28
C LEU A 227 -7.90 -0.08 -5.51
N LEU A 228 -7.88 -0.96 -6.53
CA LEU A 228 -7.12 -0.74 -7.75
C LEU A 228 -7.62 0.49 -8.53
N GLN A 229 -8.93 0.72 -8.58
CA GLN A 229 -9.54 1.91 -9.18
C GLN A 229 -9.20 3.18 -8.39
N GLU A 230 -9.22 3.12 -7.05
CA GLU A 230 -8.83 4.22 -6.17
C GLU A 230 -7.37 4.62 -6.41
N VAL A 231 -6.43 3.67 -6.35
CA VAL A 231 -4.99 3.94 -6.53
C VAL A 231 -4.69 4.45 -7.95
N ALA A 232 -5.41 3.97 -8.96
CA ALA A 232 -5.30 4.48 -10.32
C ALA A 232 -5.77 5.93 -10.45
N SER A 233 -6.86 6.28 -9.76
CA SER A 233 -7.41 7.63 -9.71
C SER A 233 -6.47 8.57 -8.96
N ASN A 234 -5.92 8.13 -7.83
CA ASN A 234 -4.95 8.90 -7.04
C ASN A 234 -3.62 9.10 -7.79
N HIS A 235 -3.17 8.10 -8.57
CA HIS A 235 -2.04 8.28 -9.48
C HIS A 235 -2.33 9.35 -10.53
N ALA A 236 -3.50 9.31 -11.18
CA ALA A 236 -3.89 10.34 -12.15
C ALA A 236 -3.90 11.74 -11.51
N VAL A 237 -4.53 11.90 -10.35
CA VAL A 237 -4.52 13.15 -9.58
C VAL A 237 -3.10 13.59 -9.19
N ALA A 238 -2.19 12.65 -8.87
CA ALA A 238 -0.80 12.98 -8.56
C ALA A 238 -0.03 13.52 -9.78
N MET A 239 -0.43 13.18 -11.01
CA MET A 239 0.21 13.67 -12.24
C MET A 239 -0.26 15.06 -12.66
N TRP A 240 -1.57 15.33 -12.59
CA TRP A 240 -2.18 16.54 -13.15
C TRP A 240 -3.06 17.35 -12.18
N GLY A 241 -3.12 16.96 -10.91
CA GLY A 241 -3.93 17.62 -9.90
C GLY A 241 -5.40 17.20 -9.92
N ARG A 242 -6.18 17.72 -8.97
CA ARG A 242 -7.62 17.47 -8.89
C ARG A 242 -8.38 18.40 -9.83
N SER A 243 -9.28 17.84 -10.63
CA SER A 243 -10.24 18.65 -11.40
C SER A 243 -11.30 19.26 -10.48
N ILE A 244 -11.90 20.37 -10.92
CA ILE A 244 -13.01 21.02 -10.22
C ILE A 244 -14.27 20.13 -10.24
N GLU A 245 -14.41 19.31 -11.28
CA GLU A 245 -15.56 18.41 -11.49
C GLU A 245 -15.50 17.12 -10.67
N GLY A 246 -14.43 16.90 -9.90
CA GLY A 246 -14.41 15.87 -8.84
C GLY A 246 -13.96 14.47 -9.27
N PHE A 247 -13.48 14.28 -10.50
CA PHE A 247 -12.88 13.03 -10.99
C PHE A 247 -11.39 13.21 -11.29
N ALA A 248 -10.64 12.10 -11.37
CA ALA A 248 -9.24 12.06 -11.79
C ALA A 248 -9.03 12.37 -13.29
N ALA A 249 -9.93 13.17 -13.88
CA ALA A 249 -9.84 13.65 -15.24
C ALA A 249 -8.83 14.80 -15.35
N ASP A 250 -8.06 14.77 -16.42
CA ASP A 250 -7.24 15.92 -16.79
C ASP A 250 -8.13 17.07 -17.31
N PRO A 251 -7.89 18.33 -16.88
CA PRO A 251 -8.71 19.48 -17.30
C PRO A 251 -8.78 19.68 -18.82
N GLU A 252 -7.68 19.44 -19.54
CA GLU A 252 -7.63 19.60 -21.00
C GLU A 252 -8.51 18.55 -21.69
N LEU A 253 -8.52 17.32 -21.19
CA LEU A 253 -9.37 16.27 -21.72
C LEU A 253 -10.85 16.57 -21.46
N ALA A 254 -11.19 17.08 -20.28
CA ALA A 254 -12.54 17.49 -19.94
C ALA A 254 -13.06 18.59 -20.89
N GLU A 255 -12.25 19.62 -21.17
CA GLU A 255 -12.59 20.68 -22.13
C GLU A 255 -12.82 20.14 -23.57
N LEU A 256 -12.08 19.11 -23.97
CA LEU A 256 -12.25 18.45 -25.26
C LEU A 256 -13.42 17.44 -25.29
N GLY A 257 -14.12 17.25 -24.16
CA GLY A 257 -15.15 16.24 -24.00
C GLY A 257 -14.61 14.81 -24.19
N LEU A 258 -13.38 14.57 -23.76
CA LEU A 258 -12.67 13.29 -23.87
C LEU A 258 -12.54 12.65 -22.49
N ILE A 259 -12.86 11.36 -22.41
CA ILE A 259 -12.70 10.57 -21.18
C ILE A 259 -11.99 9.26 -21.47
N PHE A 260 -11.27 8.75 -20.48
CA PHE A 260 -10.77 7.38 -20.49
C PHE A 260 -11.87 6.43 -20.02
N VAL A 261 -12.09 5.37 -20.79
CA VAL A 261 -12.97 4.25 -20.42
C VAL A 261 -12.17 2.96 -20.40
N MET A 262 -12.37 2.17 -19.35
CA MET A 262 -11.76 0.86 -19.20
C MET A 262 -12.51 -0.14 -20.07
N THR A 263 -11.79 -0.84 -20.96
CA THR A 263 -12.37 -1.85 -21.85
C THR A 263 -12.06 -3.26 -21.41
N ARG A 264 -10.97 -3.44 -20.65
CA ARG A 264 -10.58 -4.75 -20.09
C ARG A 264 -9.90 -4.59 -18.74
N MET A 265 -10.15 -5.51 -17.83
CA MET A 265 -9.44 -5.63 -16.56
C MET A 265 -9.17 -7.10 -16.26
N GLN A 266 -7.95 -7.42 -15.83
CA GLN A 266 -7.54 -8.73 -15.38
C GLN A 266 -6.89 -8.57 -14.00
N VAL A 267 -7.43 -9.26 -13.01
CA VAL A 267 -6.93 -9.28 -11.64
C VAL A 267 -6.56 -10.71 -11.29
N GLN A 268 -5.34 -10.91 -10.81
CA GLN A 268 -4.78 -12.18 -10.37
C GLN A 268 -4.37 -12.04 -8.90
N MET A 269 -4.96 -12.87 -8.03
CA MET A 269 -4.71 -12.87 -6.60
C MET A 269 -4.09 -14.20 -6.21
N ASP A 270 -2.85 -14.19 -5.75
CA ASP A 270 -2.25 -15.37 -5.12
C ASP A 270 -2.75 -15.52 -3.69
N HIS A 271 -2.88 -14.42 -2.94
CA HIS A 271 -3.42 -14.40 -1.58
C HIS A 271 -4.30 -13.16 -1.37
N TYR A 272 -5.51 -13.34 -0.85
CA TYR A 272 -6.31 -12.20 -0.39
C TYR A 272 -5.83 -11.73 0.99
N PRO A 273 -5.74 -10.41 1.21
CA PRO A 273 -5.46 -9.87 2.53
C PRO A 273 -6.65 -10.07 3.47
N ARG A 274 -6.38 -10.16 4.77
CA ARG A 274 -7.39 -10.30 5.82
C ARG A 274 -7.77 -8.96 6.43
N TRP A 275 -8.82 -8.96 7.23
CA TRP A 275 -9.21 -7.78 7.99
C TRP A 275 -8.05 -7.28 8.87
N GLY A 276 -7.75 -5.99 8.76
CA GLY A 276 -6.70 -5.35 9.53
C GLY A 276 -5.34 -5.30 8.83
N ASP A 277 -5.11 -6.16 7.83
CA ASP A 277 -3.88 -6.18 7.05
C ASP A 277 -3.65 -4.84 6.35
N MET A 278 -2.37 -4.49 6.21
CA MET A 278 -1.91 -3.33 5.46
C MET A 278 -1.43 -3.78 4.09
N VAL A 279 -2.16 -3.41 3.04
CA VAL A 279 -1.73 -3.67 1.67
C VAL A 279 -1.04 -2.44 1.08
N GLN A 280 0.08 -2.67 0.40
CA GLN A 280 0.74 -1.68 -0.43
C GLN A 280 0.43 -2.00 -1.89
N ILE A 281 -0.07 -1.00 -2.63
CA ILE A 281 -0.41 -1.11 -4.04
C ILE A 281 0.50 -0.16 -4.82
N GLU A 282 1.28 -0.73 -5.74
CA GLU A 282 2.03 0.03 -6.74
C GLU A 282 1.30 -0.03 -8.07
N THR A 283 1.16 1.11 -8.76
CA THR A 283 0.57 1.19 -10.10
C THR A 283 1.39 2.04 -11.04
N TRP A 284 1.35 1.68 -12.32
CA TRP A 284 1.95 2.45 -13.41
C TRP A 284 1.18 2.24 -14.70
N PHE A 285 1.49 3.03 -15.71
CA PHE A 285 0.85 2.90 -17.02
C PHE A 285 1.87 3.05 -18.16
N GLN A 286 1.45 2.63 -19.34
CA GLN A 286 2.22 2.69 -20.57
C GLN A 286 1.30 2.72 -21.79
N GLU A 287 1.81 3.12 -22.95
CA GLU A 287 1.03 3.05 -24.19
C GLU A 287 0.72 1.59 -24.58
N ALA A 288 -0.48 1.36 -25.10
CA ALA A 288 -0.95 0.06 -25.58
C ALA A 288 -1.51 0.18 -27.00
N GLY A 289 -0.66 -0.15 -27.97
CA GLY A 289 -1.01 -0.02 -29.38
C GLY A 289 -1.18 1.45 -29.80
N LYS A 290 -2.10 1.74 -30.73
CA LYS A 290 -2.23 3.08 -31.33
C LYS A 290 -3.14 4.05 -30.56
N ILE A 291 -4.14 3.51 -29.84
CA ILE A 291 -5.23 4.28 -29.22
C ILE A 291 -5.51 3.88 -27.77
N GLY A 292 -4.77 2.90 -27.25
CA GLY A 292 -4.98 2.38 -25.91
C GLY A 292 -3.87 2.81 -24.95
N ALA A 293 -4.20 2.80 -23.67
CA ALA A 293 -3.24 2.82 -22.58
C ALA A 293 -3.42 1.54 -21.76
N GLN A 294 -2.31 0.97 -21.30
CA GLN A 294 -2.32 -0.13 -20.34
C GLN A 294 -1.92 0.40 -18.98
N ARG A 295 -2.62 -0.07 -17.94
CA ARG A 295 -2.26 0.21 -16.54
C ARG A 295 -2.09 -1.11 -15.81
N ASP A 296 -1.03 -1.20 -15.05
CA ASP A 296 -0.64 -2.38 -14.30
C ASP A 296 -0.57 -2.06 -12.80
N TRP A 297 -0.72 -3.11 -12.00
CA TRP A 297 -0.61 -3.04 -10.54
C TRP A 297 0.11 -4.24 -9.97
N VAL A 298 0.81 -4.00 -8.85
CA VAL A 298 1.34 -5.02 -7.95
C VAL A 298 0.81 -4.74 -6.55
N ILE A 299 0.31 -5.80 -5.90
CA ILE A 299 -0.25 -5.76 -4.55
C ILE A 299 0.67 -6.60 -3.66
N THR A 300 1.14 -6.01 -2.56
CA THR A 300 2.00 -6.67 -1.58
C THR A 300 1.48 -6.41 -0.17
N ASP A 301 1.67 -7.39 0.72
CA ASP A 301 1.49 -7.18 2.15
C ASP A 301 2.62 -6.27 2.64
N ARG A 302 2.29 -5.18 3.32
CA ARG A 302 3.26 -4.16 3.70
C ARG A 302 4.23 -4.64 4.77
N ILE A 303 3.77 -5.48 5.70
CA ILE A 303 4.57 -5.90 6.86
C ILE A 303 5.57 -7.00 6.46
N SER A 304 5.07 -8.05 5.81
CA SER A 304 5.87 -9.20 5.39
C SER A 304 6.61 -8.97 4.07
N GLY A 305 6.17 -8.00 3.25
CA GLY A 305 6.64 -7.82 1.87
C GLY A 305 6.15 -8.91 0.91
N ARG A 306 5.24 -9.79 1.36
CA ARG A 306 4.73 -10.92 0.56
C ARG A 306 3.95 -10.41 -0.63
N HIS A 307 4.16 -11.05 -1.78
CA HIS A 307 3.32 -10.82 -2.96
C HIS A 307 1.89 -11.35 -2.74
N LEU A 308 0.89 -10.48 -2.91
CA LEU A 308 -0.52 -10.84 -2.77
C LEU A 308 -1.20 -11.02 -4.12
N GLY A 309 -0.88 -10.15 -5.10
CA GLY A 309 -1.50 -10.22 -6.41
C GLY A 309 -1.00 -9.17 -7.39
N ARG A 310 -1.53 -9.25 -8.61
CA ARG A 310 -1.22 -8.37 -9.74
C ARG A 310 -2.47 -8.09 -10.54
N ALA A 311 -2.48 -6.96 -11.23
CA ALA A 311 -3.54 -6.67 -12.17
C ALA A 311 -3.01 -5.96 -13.40
N THR A 312 -3.78 -6.03 -14.48
CA THR A 312 -3.57 -5.21 -15.68
C THR A 312 -4.91 -4.80 -16.26
N SER A 313 -4.96 -3.64 -16.90
CA SER A 313 -6.18 -3.10 -17.51
C SER A 313 -5.86 -2.38 -18.80
N THR A 314 -6.84 -2.33 -19.71
CA THR A 314 -6.75 -1.58 -20.96
C THR A 314 -7.78 -0.47 -20.95
N TRP A 315 -7.33 0.73 -21.32
CA TRP A 315 -8.11 1.95 -21.37
C TRP A 315 -8.08 2.51 -22.78
N VAL A 316 -9.20 3.05 -23.23
CA VAL A 316 -9.28 3.79 -24.49
C VAL A 316 -9.93 5.13 -24.24
N MET A 317 -9.63 6.09 -25.10
CA MET A 317 -10.25 7.41 -25.02
C MET A 317 -11.52 7.44 -25.87
N ILE A 318 -12.61 7.95 -25.33
CA ILE A 318 -13.85 8.21 -26.07
C ILE A 318 -14.24 9.68 -25.95
N ASN A 319 -14.89 10.18 -26.99
CA ASN A 319 -15.57 11.46 -26.93
C ASN A 319 -16.97 11.28 -26.35
N ILE A 320 -17.31 12.00 -25.27
CA ILE A 320 -18.56 11.83 -24.53
C ILE A 320 -19.79 12.16 -25.37
N ASN A 321 -19.69 13.16 -26.23
CA ASN A 321 -20.80 13.67 -27.04
C ASN A 321 -21.11 12.73 -28.21
N THR A 322 -20.07 12.26 -28.91
CA THR A 322 -20.23 11.40 -30.09
C THR A 322 -20.26 9.92 -29.77
N ARG A 323 -19.83 9.53 -28.56
CA ARG A 323 -19.67 8.14 -28.11
C ARG A 323 -18.75 7.31 -29.02
N ARG A 324 -17.77 7.97 -29.65
CA ARG A 324 -16.78 7.35 -30.55
C ARG A 324 -15.39 7.35 -29.94
N LEU A 325 -14.59 6.36 -30.31
CA LEU A 325 -13.17 6.29 -29.98
C LEU A 325 -12.42 7.51 -30.52
N SER A 326 -11.54 8.06 -29.70
CA SER A 326 -10.65 9.17 -30.04
C SER A 326 -9.20 8.76 -29.85
N LYS A 327 -8.30 9.40 -30.61
CA LYS A 327 -6.88 9.34 -30.31
C LYS A 327 -6.58 10.26 -29.13
N MET A 328 -5.56 9.90 -28.35
CA MET A 328 -5.01 10.78 -27.33
C MET A 328 -4.42 12.03 -27.99
N PRO A 329 -4.78 13.25 -27.53
CA PRO A 329 -4.14 14.48 -27.98
C PRO A 329 -2.62 14.43 -27.78
N GLU A 330 -1.87 15.08 -28.68
CA GLU A 330 -0.40 14.99 -28.65
C GLU A 330 0.19 15.69 -27.42
N SER A 331 -0.40 16.79 -26.96
CA SER A 331 -0.12 17.46 -25.69
C SER A 331 -0.23 16.51 -24.49
N MET A 332 -1.32 15.74 -24.43
CA MET A 332 -1.55 14.73 -23.42
C MET A 332 -0.55 13.58 -23.52
N ARG A 333 -0.29 13.08 -24.74
CA ARG A 333 0.70 12.03 -24.97
C ARG A 333 2.09 12.45 -24.48
N GLN A 334 2.51 13.67 -24.81
CA GLN A 334 3.80 14.21 -24.35
C GLN A 334 3.88 14.27 -22.83
N ARG A 335 2.83 14.76 -22.16
CA ARG A 335 2.76 14.81 -20.68
C ARG A 335 2.83 13.41 -20.07
N CYS A 336 2.03 12.47 -20.57
CA CYS A 336 2.06 11.06 -20.19
C CYS A 336 3.45 10.44 -20.38
N GLY A 337 4.22 10.86 -21.38
CA GLY A 337 5.59 10.40 -21.63
C GLY A 337 6.56 10.60 -20.46
N TRP A 338 6.35 11.61 -19.62
CA TRP A 338 7.16 11.86 -18.42
C TRP A 338 6.88 10.89 -17.27
N TYR A 339 5.69 10.28 -17.26
CA TYR A 339 5.18 9.45 -16.16
C TYR A 339 4.98 7.97 -16.56
N GLN A 340 4.96 7.65 -17.84
CA GLN A 340 4.83 6.26 -18.29
C GLN A 340 6.04 5.43 -17.89
N MET A 341 5.89 4.11 -17.80
CA MET A 341 7.03 3.22 -17.61
C MET A 341 7.96 3.22 -18.83
N ASP A 342 9.26 3.34 -18.57
CA ASP A 342 10.32 3.24 -19.57
C ASP A 342 11.56 2.56 -18.94
N PRO A 343 11.95 1.34 -19.38
CA PRO A 343 11.29 0.54 -20.42
C PRO A 343 9.89 0.05 -19.97
N PRO A 344 9.02 -0.34 -20.92
CA PRO A 344 7.71 -0.92 -20.61
C PRO A 344 7.81 -2.12 -19.66
N ALA A 345 6.89 -2.22 -18.71
CA ALA A 345 6.84 -3.26 -17.69
C ALA A 345 5.41 -3.77 -17.53
N ASN A 346 5.22 -5.09 -17.64
CA ASN A 346 3.91 -5.72 -17.42
C ASN A 346 3.91 -6.40 -16.06
N ALA A 347 2.88 -6.17 -15.24
CA ALA A 347 2.76 -6.88 -13.97
C ALA A 347 2.41 -8.36 -14.22
N ILE A 348 1.44 -8.60 -15.12
CA ILE A 348 1.10 -9.93 -15.61
C ILE A 348 1.84 -10.17 -16.94
N PRO A 349 2.60 -11.28 -17.08
CA PRO A 349 3.29 -11.61 -18.33
C PRO A 349 2.34 -11.63 -19.53
N SER A 350 2.78 -11.09 -20.67
CA SER A 350 1.92 -10.87 -21.84
C SER A 350 1.26 -12.13 -22.40
N ASN A 351 1.92 -13.29 -22.27
CA ASN A 351 1.41 -14.60 -22.67
C ASN A 351 0.22 -15.09 -21.80
N PHE A 352 -0.01 -14.49 -20.64
CA PHE A 352 -1.14 -14.78 -19.75
C PHE A 352 -2.22 -13.70 -19.79
N THR A 353 -2.12 -12.73 -20.71
CA THR A 353 -3.07 -11.62 -20.83
C THR A 353 -3.79 -11.64 -22.16
N ARG A 354 -4.94 -10.97 -22.23
CA ARG A 354 -5.70 -10.74 -23.49
C ARG A 354 -6.14 -12.02 -24.22
N LEU A 355 -6.18 -13.15 -23.51
CA LEU A 355 -6.71 -14.40 -24.03
C LEU A 355 -8.21 -14.24 -24.31
N LYS A 356 -8.68 -14.61 -25.50
CA LYS A 356 -10.10 -14.47 -25.87
C LYS A 356 -11.00 -15.12 -24.81
N ILE A 357 -12.01 -14.38 -24.34
CA ILE A 357 -13.00 -14.91 -23.41
C ILE A 357 -14.08 -15.62 -24.24
N PRO A 358 -14.41 -16.90 -23.96
CA PRO A 358 -15.45 -17.64 -24.67
C PRO A 358 -16.80 -16.91 -24.64
N GLU A 359 -17.55 -17.04 -25.73
CA GLU A 359 -18.93 -16.55 -25.80
C GLU A 359 -19.87 -17.65 -25.32
N LEU A 360 -20.82 -17.28 -24.45
CA LEU A 360 -21.83 -18.23 -23.97
C LEU A 360 -22.96 -18.33 -24.99
N ASP A 361 -23.34 -19.55 -25.37
CA ASP A 361 -24.54 -19.79 -26.16
C ASP A 361 -25.77 -19.80 -25.26
N LEU A 362 -26.43 -18.65 -25.16
CA LEU A 362 -27.63 -18.48 -24.32
C LEU A 362 -28.93 -18.91 -25.00
N SER A 363 -28.87 -19.44 -26.24
CA SER A 363 -30.07 -19.81 -27.00
C SER A 363 -30.84 -20.98 -26.38
N ALA A 364 -30.17 -21.85 -25.61
CA ALA A 364 -30.77 -22.99 -24.92
C ALA A 364 -31.50 -22.65 -23.61
N SER A 365 -31.30 -21.44 -23.05
CA SER A 365 -31.83 -21.03 -21.73
C SER A 365 -33.25 -20.45 -21.77
N LYS A 366 -33.90 -20.39 -22.94
CA LYS A 366 -35.20 -19.73 -23.13
C LYS A 366 -36.42 -20.52 -22.64
N ASN A 367 -36.25 -21.69 -22.03
CA ASN A 367 -37.35 -22.49 -21.50
C ASN A 367 -37.51 -22.31 -19.98
N THR A 368 -38.34 -21.31 -19.62
CA THR A 368 -39.13 -21.14 -18.37
C THR A 368 -38.42 -21.04 -17.00
N PRO A 369 -38.69 -19.98 -16.19
CA PRO A 369 -38.36 -19.95 -14.78
C PRO A 369 -39.41 -20.75 -13.98
N THR A 370 -39.00 -21.82 -13.31
CA THR A 370 -39.85 -22.49 -12.31
C THR A 370 -39.41 -22.04 -10.93
N ALA A 371 -40.32 -21.41 -10.20
CA ALA A 371 -40.15 -21.03 -8.80
C ALA A 371 -39.81 -22.26 -7.95
N ILE A 372 -38.67 -22.24 -7.26
CA ILE A 372 -38.34 -23.25 -6.26
C ILE A 372 -38.96 -22.80 -4.93
N THR A 373 -40.01 -23.50 -4.53
CA THR A 373 -40.49 -23.52 -3.15
C THR A 373 -39.61 -24.47 -2.34
N SER A 374 -39.25 -24.03 -1.14
CA SER A 374 -38.47 -24.76 -0.15
C SER A 374 -39.10 -26.11 0.21
N ASN A 375 -38.28 -27.16 0.39
CA ASN A 375 -38.41 -28.13 1.49
C ASN A 375 -37.23 -29.13 1.52
N GLY A 376 -36.66 -29.33 2.71
CA GLY A 376 -36.36 -30.67 3.26
C GLY A 376 -35.01 -31.34 2.93
N ALA A 377 -34.16 -31.40 3.98
CA ALA A 377 -33.03 -32.29 4.28
C ALA A 377 -32.84 -33.61 3.49
N GLU A 378 -31.58 -33.97 3.20
CA GLU A 378 -30.83 -35.06 3.88
C GLU A 378 -29.40 -35.24 3.33
N HIS A 379 -28.49 -35.69 4.21
CA HIS A 379 -27.09 -36.04 3.96
C HIS A 379 -26.90 -37.14 2.89
N SER A 380 -25.88 -37.00 2.02
CA SER A 380 -24.81 -38.02 1.91
C SER A 380 -23.66 -37.57 1.01
N THR A 381 -22.45 -37.82 1.50
CA THR A 381 -21.16 -37.70 0.84
C THR A 381 -21.02 -38.75 -0.27
N LYS A 382 -20.65 -38.33 -1.49
CA LYS A 382 -19.92 -39.15 -2.46
C LYS A 382 -19.28 -38.23 -3.52
N ILE A 383 -17.96 -38.08 -3.42
CA ILE A 383 -17.12 -37.48 -4.45
C ILE A 383 -17.14 -38.45 -5.65
N GLY A 384 -17.87 -38.07 -6.69
CA GLY A 384 -17.92 -38.74 -7.99
C GLY A 384 -17.73 -37.69 -9.08
N VAL A 385 -16.55 -37.68 -9.68
CA VAL A 385 -16.26 -36.89 -10.88
C VAL A 385 -16.95 -37.58 -12.05
N GLU A 386 -18.13 -37.10 -12.45
CA GLU A 386 -18.65 -37.14 -13.83
C GLU A 386 -20.02 -36.43 -13.90
N ASN A 387 -20.10 -35.45 -14.81
CA ASN A 387 -21.27 -34.67 -15.24
C ASN A 387 -21.78 -33.47 -14.40
N THR A 388 -21.33 -32.29 -14.88
CA THR A 388 -22.08 -31.01 -14.97
C THR A 388 -22.12 -30.09 -13.75
N LEU A 389 -21.01 -29.41 -13.46
CA LEU A 389 -21.03 -28.09 -12.80
C LEU A 389 -21.61 -27.05 -13.79
N ALA A 390 -22.91 -27.11 -14.05
CA ALA A 390 -23.59 -26.09 -14.86
C ALA A 390 -23.59 -24.77 -14.07
N GLY A 391 -23.05 -23.71 -14.65
CA GLY A 391 -23.09 -22.39 -14.02
C GLY A 391 -24.52 -21.84 -13.92
N GLY A 392 -24.71 -20.90 -13.01
CA GLY A 392 -26.03 -20.36 -12.67
C GLY A 392 -26.50 -19.23 -13.57
N GLN A 393 -27.82 -19.05 -13.65
CA GLN A 393 -28.44 -17.81 -14.13
C GLN A 393 -28.93 -17.00 -12.91
N GLN A 394 -28.56 -15.73 -12.85
CA GLN A 394 -29.00 -14.80 -11.81
C GLN A 394 -29.58 -13.54 -12.41
N ARG A 395 -30.44 -12.85 -11.65
CA ARG A 395 -31.04 -11.58 -12.07
C ARG A 395 -30.81 -10.50 -11.03
N PHE A 396 -30.31 -9.36 -11.47
CA PHE A 396 -30.02 -8.21 -10.63
C PHE A 396 -30.76 -6.97 -11.13
N VAL A 397 -30.90 -6.00 -10.23
CA VAL A 397 -31.33 -4.64 -10.56
C VAL A 397 -30.22 -3.71 -10.13
N ALA A 398 -29.75 -2.87 -11.04
CA ALA A 398 -28.75 -1.84 -10.77
C ALA A 398 -29.30 -0.85 -9.73
N ARG A 399 -28.70 -0.82 -8.54
CA ARG A 399 -29.19 -0.02 -7.42
C ARG A 399 -28.57 1.38 -7.45
N ARG A 400 -29.23 2.32 -6.78
CA ARG A 400 -28.69 3.68 -6.60
C ARG A 400 -27.33 3.68 -5.89
N GLY A 401 -27.10 2.75 -4.96
CA GLY A 401 -25.83 2.61 -4.24
C GLY A 401 -24.70 2.01 -5.07
N ASP A 402 -25.01 1.44 -6.24
CA ASP A 402 -24.02 0.85 -7.16
C ASP A 402 -23.45 1.90 -8.13
N VAL A 403 -24.04 3.11 -8.13
CA VAL A 403 -23.67 4.23 -9.01
C VAL A 403 -22.45 4.95 -8.45
N ASP A 404 -21.44 5.15 -9.29
CA ASP A 404 -20.24 5.91 -8.98
C ASP A 404 -20.44 7.43 -9.13
N MET A 405 -19.40 8.21 -8.84
CA MET A 405 -19.42 9.67 -8.98
C MET A 405 -19.65 10.17 -10.41
N ASN A 406 -19.46 9.32 -11.42
CA ASN A 406 -19.68 9.64 -12.83
C ASN A 406 -21.13 9.37 -13.27
N GLY A 407 -21.99 8.86 -12.37
CA GLY A 407 -23.37 8.54 -12.68
C GLY A 407 -23.56 7.18 -13.40
N HIS A 408 -22.51 6.36 -13.49
CA HIS A 408 -22.56 5.02 -14.08
C HIS A 408 -22.44 3.95 -12.98
N ILE A 409 -22.81 2.72 -13.30
CA ILE A 409 -22.55 1.60 -12.38
C ILE A 409 -21.04 1.37 -12.27
N ASN A 410 -20.52 1.37 -11.05
CA ASN A 410 -19.10 1.14 -10.76
C ASN A 410 -18.65 -0.20 -11.37
N ASN A 411 -17.50 -0.20 -12.04
CA ASN A 411 -16.97 -1.39 -12.70
C ASN A 411 -16.78 -2.59 -11.77
N ALA A 412 -16.50 -2.36 -10.48
CA ALA A 412 -16.35 -3.43 -9.49
C ALA A 412 -17.66 -4.20 -9.23
N ILE A 413 -18.83 -3.60 -9.51
CA ILE A 413 -20.13 -4.25 -9.31
C ILE A 413 -20.36 -5.36 -10.34
N TYR A 414 -19.84 -5.23 -11.56
CA TYR A 414 -19.89 -6.32 -12.53
C TYR A 414 -19.08 -7.54 -12.09
N PHE A 415 -18.02 -7.36 -11.28
CA PHE A 415 -17.30 -8.48 -10.68
C PHE A 415 -18.22 -9.23 -9.73
N ALA A 416 -18.92 -8.51 -8.86
CA ALA A 416 -19.89 -9.10 -7.93
C ALA A 416 -20.94 -9.92 -8.67
N TRP A 417 -21.65 -9.32 -9.64
CA TRP A 417 -22.69 -10.03 -10.40
C TRP A 417 -22.17 -11.24 -11.19
N GLY A 418 -20.93 -11.19 -11.68
CA GLY A 418 -20.30 -12.32 -12.35
C GLY A 418 -20.07 -13.51 -11.40
N ILE A 419 -19.57 -13.24 -10.20
CA ILE A 419 -19.26 -14.27 -9.20
C ILE A 419 -20.51 -14.98 -8.70
N GLU A 420 -21.65 -14.27 -8.57
CA GLU A 420 -22.93 -14.85 -8.16
C GLU A 420 -23.45 -15.95 -9.10
N THR A 421 -22.87 -16.10 -10.30
CA THR A 421 -23.19 -17.19 -11.23
C THR A 421 -22.37 -18.46 -11.01
N VAL A 422 -21.37 -18.42 -10.13
CA VAL A 422 -20.51 -19.56 -9.78
C VAL A 422 -21.26 -20.46 -8.79
N PRO A 423 -21.21 -21.80 -8.95
CA PRO A 423 -21.84 -22.72 -8.01
C PRO A 423 -21.32 -22.54 -6.57
N GLU A 424 -22.22 -22.67 -5.59
CA GLU A 424 -21.92 -22.47 -4.17
C GLU A 424 -20.79 -23.39 -3.69
N GLU A 425 -20.73 -24.63 -4.17
CA GLU A 425 -19.68 -25.59 -3.78
C GLU A 425 -18.29 -25.12 -4.22
N VAL A 426 -18.19 -24.43 -5.37
CA VAL A 426 -16.93 -23.85 -5.83
C VAL A 426 -16.61 -22.61 -5.02
N TYR A 427 -17.59 -21.74 -4.79
CA TYR A 427 -17.39 -20.50 -4.03
C TYR A 427 -16.92 -20.78 -2.59
N GLN A 428 -17.45 -21.80 -1.93
CA GLN A 428 -17.10 -22.16 -0.56
C GLN A 428 -15.77 -22.93 -0.43
N ASN A 429 -15.40 -23.76 -1.41
CA ASN A 429 -14.28 -24.69 -1.29
C ASN A 429 -13.06 -24.32 -2.15
N CYS A 430 -13.21 -23.37 -3.06
CA CYS A 430 -12.15 -22.93 -3.95
C CYS A 430 -11.83 -21.44 -3.75
N HIS A 431 -10.62 -21.07 -4.12
CA HIS A 431 -10.13 -19.70 -4.06
C HIS A 431 -10.17 -19.06 -5.45
N LEU A 432 -10.82 -17.88 -5.56
CA LEU A 432 -10.82 -17.10 -6.80
C LEU A 432 -9.42 -16.57 -7.09
N TYR A 433 -8.72 -17.23 -8.00
CA TYR A 433 -7.35 -16.91 -8.33
C TYR A 433 -7.23 -15.81 -9.39
N GLN A 434 -8.07 -15.85 -10.41
CA GLN A 434 -8.05 -14.84 -11.46
C GLN A 434 -9.46 -14.48 -11.90
N MET A 435 -9.72 -13.18 -12.09
CA MET A 435 -10.90 -12.70 -12.77
C MET A 435 -10.50 -11.75 -13.89
N GLU A 436 -11.04 -12.00 -15.08
CA GLU A 436 -10.80 -11.19 -16.27
C GLU A 436 -12.14 -10.75 -16.86
N VAL A 437 -12.24 -9.48 -17.24
CA VAL A 437 -13.48 -8.81 -17.60
C VAL A 437 -13.25 -7.94 -18.84
N ASP A 438 -14.03 -8.17 -19.90
CA ASP A 438 -14.19 -7.29 -21.06
C ASP A 438 -15.47 -6.47 -20.89
N PHE A 439 -15.33 -5.15 -20.81
CA PHE A 439 -16.43 -4.19 -20.71
C PHE A 439 -16.87 -3.77 -22.12
N LYS A 440 -18.17 -3.91 -22.41
CA LYS A 440 -18.75 -3.71 -23.74
C LYS A 440 -19.75 -2.57 -23.81
N ALA A 441 -20.53 -2.39 -22.74
CA ALA A 441 -21.53 -1.34 -22.67
C ALA A 441 -21.76 -0.92 -21.21
N GLU A 442 -22.21 0.33 -21.04
CA GLU A 442 -22.52 0.92 -19.75
C GLU A 442 -23.93 0.52 -19.27
N CYS A 443 -24.06 0.41 -17.95
CA CYS A 443 -25.29 0.15 -17.22
C CYS A 443 -25.68 1.40 -16.41
N LEU A 444 -26.97 1.67 -16.31
CA LEU A 444 -27.53 2.78 -15.55
C LEU A 444 -28.37 2.28 -14.37
N CYS A 445 -28.58 3.15 -13.38
CA CYS A 445 -29.46 2.84 -12.25
C CYS A 445 -30.86 2.44 -12.74
N GLY A 446 -31.40 1.35 -12.18
CA GLY A 446 -32.72 0.80 -12.54
C GLY A 446 -32.69 -0.19 -13.70
N ASP A 447 -31.57 -0.32 -14.42
CA ASP A 447 -31.39 -1.38 -15.41
C ASP A 447 -31.54 -2.76 -14.75
N VAL A 448 -32.09 -3.71 -15.51
CA VAL A 448 -32.24 -5.10 -15.09
C VAL A 448 -31.18 -5.94 -15.79
N ILE A 449 -30.37 -6.64 -15.01
CA ILE A 449 -29.23 -7.41 -15.49
C ILE A 449 -29.56 -8.89 -15.35
N GLU A 450 -29.32 -9.65 -16.41
CA GLU A 450 -29.32 -11.11 -16.41
C GLU A 450 -27.86 -11.57 -16.52
N ALA A 451 -27.41 -12.30 -15.49
CA ALA A 451 -26.08 -12.84 -15.39
C ALA A 451 -26.12 -14.33 -15.67
N HIS A 452 -25.22 -14.80 -16.51
CA HIS A 452 -25.09 -16.21 -16.88
C HIS A 452 -23.66 -16.66 -16.64
N GLY A 453 -23.48 -17.80 -15.99
CA GLY A 453 -22.21 -18.49 -15.83
C GLY A 453 -22.24 -19.86 -16.50
N GLN A 454 -21.10 -20.31 -17.03
CA GLN A 454 -20.94 -21.68 -17.52
C GLN A 454 -19.51 -22.15 -17.24
N ALA A 455 -19.37 -23.39 -16.76
CA ALA A 455 -18.07 -24.03 -16.68
C ALA A 455 -17.49 -24.23 -18.09
N VAL A 456 -16.21 -23.91 -18.27
CA VAL A 456 -15.49 -24.07 -19.53
C VAL A 456 -14.15 -24.75 -19.27
N SER A 457 -13.53 -25.28 -20.32
CA SER A 457 -12.18 -25.81 -20.21
C SER A 457 -11.20 -24.71 -19.82
N THR A 458 -10.31 -25.03 -18.87
CA THR A 458 -9.21 -24.15 -18.48
C THR A 458 -8.17 -24.11 -19.59
N PRO A 459 -7.86 -22.96 -20.20
CA PRO A 459 -6.77 -22.84 -21.18
C PRO A 459 -5.43 -23.27 -20.59
N GLU A 460 -4.56 -23.90 -21.38
CA GLU A 460 -3.24 -24.37 -20.92
C GLU A 460 -2.38 -23.22 -20.38
N GLU A 461 -2.49 -22.04 -21.00
CA GLU A 461 -1.81 -20.83 -20.55
C GLU A 461 -2.27 -20.41 -19.15
N LEU A 462 -3.56 -20.55 -18.84
CA LEU A 462 -4.08 -20.23 -17.51
C LEU A 462 -3.80 -21.35 -16.49
N ALA A 463 -3.81 -22.61 -16.90
CA ALA A 463 -3.39 -23.70 -16.00
C ALA A 463 -1.91 -23.57 -15.59
N SER A 464 -1.07 -23.05 -16.48
CA SER A 464 0.38 -22.88 -16.27
C SER A 464 0.79 -21.54 -15.66
N ASN A 465 -0.12 -20.57 -15.49
CA ASN A 465 0.20 -19.26 -14.92
C ASN A 465 0.24 -19.25 -13.38
N GLY A 466 0.23 -20.41 -12.74
CA GLY A 466 0.10 -20.61 -11.30
C GLY A 466 -1.26 -21.17 -10.88
N ALA A 467 -2.33 -21.07 -11.68
CA ALA A 467 -3.62 -21.67 -11.36
C ALA A 467 -3.52 -23.18 -11.06
N GLY A 468 -2.61 -23.87 -11.74
CA GLY A 468 -2.44 -25.31 -11.62
C GLY A 468 -3.39 -26.10 -12.52
N PRO A 469 -3.09 -27.39 -12.75
CA PRO A 469 -3.84 -28.23 -13.70
C PRO A 469 -5.25 -28.59 -13.23
N SER A 470 -5.54 -28.48 -11.93
CA SER A 470 -6.85 -28.74 -11.34
C SER A 470 -7.74 -27.49 -11.27
N ALA A 471 -7.32 -26.37 -11.86
CA ALA A 471 -8.07 -25.13 -11.80
C ALA A 471 -9.42 -25.24 -12.53
N LEU A 472 -10.46 -24.72 -11.89
CA LEU A 472 -11.81 -24.65 -12.46
C LEU A 472 -12.00 -23.30 -13.13
N THR A 473 -12.49 -23.30 -14.37
CA THR A 473 -12.72 -22.06 -15.12
C THR A 473 -14.20 -21.90 -15.45
N PHE A 474 -14.71 -20.69 -15.25
CA PHE A 474 -16.07 -20.30 -15.62
C PHE A 474 -16.02 -19.11 -16.57
N ALA A 475 -16.83 -19.13 -17.62
CA ALA A 475 -17.11 -17.98 -18.46
C ALA A 475 -18.44 -17.36 -18.03
N HIS A 476 -18.52 -16.03 -18.10
CA HIS A 476 -19.67 -15.26 -17.64
C HIS A 476 -20.12 -14.26 -18.71
N SER A 477 -21.43 -14.06 -18.84
CA SER A 477 -22.03 -13.01 -19.66
C SER A 477 -23.05 -12.26 -18.82
N LEU A 478 -22.88 -10.94 -18.70
CA LEU A 478 -23.84 -10.05 -18.05
C LEU A 478 -24.56 -9.25 -19.12
N GLN A 479 -25.89 -9.34 -19.15
CA GLN A 479 -26.71 -8.73 -20.19
C GLN A 479 -27.76 -7.81 -19.58
N ARG A 480 -27.90 -6.60 -20.13
CA ARG A 480 -29.03 -5.74 -19.83
C ARG A 480 -30.25 -6.24 -20.58
N TYR A 481 -31.33 -6.49 -19.84
CA TYR A 481 -32.63 -6.85 -20.39
C TYR A 481 -33.51 -5.60 -20.56
N ALA A 482 -33.80 -5.21 -21.80
CA ALA A 482 -34.74 -4.13 -22.11
C ALA A 482 -36.14 -4.70 -22.44
N LYS A 483 -37.08 -4.56 -21.50
CA LYS A 483 -38.47 -5.02 -21.63
C LYS A 483 -39.18 -4.47 -22.86
N GLU A 484 -38.98 -3.19 -23.17
CA GLU A 484 -39.73 -2.47 -24.21
C GLU A 484 -39.52 -3.05 -25.61
N ASN A 485 -38.31 -3.54 -25.92
CA ASN A 485 -37.95 -4.05 -27.24
C ASN A 485 -37.51 -5.53 -27.21
N ASN A 486 -37.67 -6.22 -26.08
CA ASN A 486 -37.19 -7.58 -25.82
C ASN A 486 -35.73 -7.80 -26.29
N LYS A 487 -34.88 -6.79 -26.12
CA LYS A 487 -33.49 -6.78 -26.60
C LYS A 487 -32.55 -6.97 -25.40
N CYS A 488 -31.67 -7.96 -25.52
CA CYS A 488 -30.55 -8.11 -24.60
C CYS A 488 -29.30 -7.42 -25.17
N THR A 489 -28.62 -6.63 -24.35
CA THR A 489 -27.33 -6.02 -24.70
C THR A 489 -26.27 -6.57 -23.76
N GLU A 490 -25.23 -7.20 -24.30
CA GLU A 490 -24.11 -7.69 -23.48
C GLU A 490 -23.34 -6.49 -22.92
N LEU A 491 -23.33 -6.36 -21.60
CA LEU A 491 -22.63 -5.32 -20.86
C LEU A 491 -21.18 -5.74 -20.61
N VAL A 492 -21.01 -6.98 -20.15
CA VAL A 492 -19.73 -7.54 -19.72
C VAL A 492 -19.62 -8.99 -20.15
N ARG A 493 -18.42 -9.35 -20.59
CA ARG A 493 -18.00 -10.73 -20.77
C ARG A 493 -16.83 -11.00 -19.84
N ALA A 494 -16.90 -12.04 -19.02
CA ALA A 494 -15.86 -12.30 -18.02
C ALA A 494 -15.44 -13.77 -17.97
N ARG A 495 -14.30 -14.03 -17.35
CA ARG A 495 -13.79 -15.35 -17.02
C ARG A 495 -13.25 -15.35 -15.60
N THR A 496 -13.63 -16.35 -14.82
CA THR A 496 -13.02 -16.60 -13.51
C THR A 496 -12.26 -17.92 -13.52
N VAL A 497 -11.14 -17.97 -12.81
CA VAL A 497 -10.31 -19.16 -12.62
C VAL A 497 -10.15 -19.38 -11.12
N TRP A 498 -10.44 -20.60 -10.67
CA TRP A 498 -10.52 -20.97 -9.27
C TRP A 498 -9.52 -22.09 -8.97
N ARG A 499 -8.79 -21.96 -7.85
CA ARG A 499 -7.86 -22.98 -7.34
C ARG A 499 -8.53 -23.77 -6.22
N ALA A 500 -8.31 -25.08 -6.17
CA ALA A 500 -8.71 -25.89 -5.02
C ALA A 500 -7.64 -25.80 -3.92
N GLY A 501 -8.02 -25.46 -2.68
CA GLY A 501 -7.12 -25.36 -1.52
C GLY A 501 -6.41 -24.01 -1.35
N GLU A 502 -5.83 -23.79 -0.16
CA GLU A 502 -4.98 -22.61 0.10
C GLU A 502 -3.70 -22.68 -0.74
N PRO A 503 -3.20 -21.54 -1.26
CA PRO A 503 -1.94 -21.51 -1.98
C PRO A 503 -0.82 -21.90 -1.00
N SER A 504 -0.11 -22.97 -1.31
CA SER A 504 1.02 -23.44 -0.51
C SER A 504 1.98 -22.29 -0.24
N SER A 505 2.24 -21.99 1.03
CA SER A 505 3.30 -21.08 1.44
C SER A 505 4.65 -21.67 1.02
N SER A 506 5.17 -21.23 -0.12
CA SER A 506 6.58 -21.44 -0.50
C SER A 506 7.43 -20.27 -0.04
#